data_AF-A0A2M7DGH9-F1
#
_entry.id   AF-A0A2M7DGH9-F1
#
_cell.length_a   1.000
_cell.length_b   1.000
_cell.length_c   1.000
_cell.angle_alpha   90.00
_cell.angle_beta   90.00
_cell.angle_gamma   90.00
#
_symmetry.space_group_name_H-M   'P 1'
#
loop_
_entity.id
_entity.type
_entity.pdbx_description
1 polymer ?
#
loop_
_entity_poly.entity_id
_entity_poly.type
_entity_poly.pdbx_seq_one_letter_code
_entity_poly.pdbx_strand_id
1 'polypeptide(L)'
;MTIPKTLPAPNKPAHLSHQIQWLAGEGAGSWFLIVLEKNQYKITRYAAEGTIECEGIFEIENDQTFDIFQEYSFTYISHCKKVTIVQNNTVITFKRI
;
A
#
# COMPACT_ATOMS: atom_id res chain seq x y z
N MET A 1 18.65 -19.70 14.02
CA MET A 1 17.89 -18.44 14.18
C MET A 1 17.79 -17.82 12.81
N THR A 2 16.60 -17.78 12.22
CA THR A 2 16.40 -17.22 10.88
C THR A 2 16.26 -15.70 11.03
N ILE A 3 17.27 -14.95 10.59
CA ILE A 3 17.20 -13.49 10.56
C ILE A 3 16.10 -13.13 9.55
N PRO A 4 15.07 -12.34 9.92
CA PRO A 4 14.06 -11.91 8.97
C PRO A 4 14.77 -11.13 7.85
N LYS A 5 14.52 -11.52 6.60
CA LYS A 5 15.11 -10.86 5.42
C LYS A 5 14.59 -9.42 5.22
N THR A 6 13.48 -9.09 5.88
CA THR A 6 12.79 -7.81 5.74
C THR A 6 12.73 -7.06 7.07
N LEU A 7 12.73 -5.72 7.00
CA LEU A 7 12.64 -4.89 8.20
C LEU A 7 11.26 -4.98 8.88
N PRO A 8 11.21 -5.18 10.22
CA PRO A 8 9.95 -5.12 10.95
C PRO A 8 9.33 -3.72 10.84
N ALA A 9 8.01 -3.64 10.99
CA ALA A 9 7.30 -2.38 11.02
C ALA A 9 7.81 -1.51 12.20
N PRO A 10 8.10 -0.21 11.97
CA PRO A 10 8.41 0.70 13.05
C PRO A 10 7.17 0.97 13.89
N ASN A 11 7.32 1.73 14.98
CA ASN A 11 6.17 2.24 15.71
C ASN A 11 5.30 3.08 14.77
N LYS A 12 4.04 2.67 14.56
CA LYS A 12 3.10 3.38 13.71
C LYS A 12 2.91 4.81 14.24
N PRO A 13 3.21 5.85 13.45
CA PRO A 13 2.96 7.23 13.87
C PRO A 13 1.49 7.47 14.21
N ALA A 14 1.24 8.27 15.25
CA ALA A 14 -0.10 8.45 15.82
C ALA A 14 -1.08 9.12 14.85
N HIS A 15 -0.59 9.95 13.92
CA HIS A 15 -1.40 10.63 12.91
C HIS A 15 -1.80 9.75 11.73
N LEU A 16 -1.21 8.56 11.59
CA LEU A 16 -1.53 7.65 10.48
C LEU A 16 -2.78 6.82 10.77
N SER A 17 -3.59 6.64 9.73
CA SER A 17 -4.84 5.87 9.77
C SER A 17 -4.65 4.47 10.35
N HIS A 18 -5.69 3.92 10.96
CA HIS A 18 -5.70 2.53 11.44
C HIS A 18 -5.72 1.52 10.29
N GLN A 19 -6.15 1.94 9.10
CA GLN A 19 -6.18 1.12 7.88
C GLN A 19 -4.85 1.10 7.14
N ILE A 20 -3.82 1.77 7.68
CA ILE A 20 -2.50 1.82 7.05
C ILE A 20 -1.77 0.49 7.20
N GLN A 21 -1.06 0.08 6.16
CA GLN A 21 -0.32 -1.19 6.14
C GLN A 21 1.18 -0.93 5.99
N TRP A 22 2.00 -1.71 6.69
CA TRP A 22 3.44 -1.70 6.48
C TRP A 22 3.81 -2.68 5.38
N LEU A 23 4.47 -2.19 4.33
CA LEU A 23 5.12 -3.05 3.35
C LEU A 23 6.62 -3.09 3.65
N ALA A 24 7.06 -4.24 4.18
CA ALA A 24 8.45 -4.47 4.49
C ALA A 24 9.25 -4.81 3.23
N GLY A 25 10.39 -4.16 3.05
CA GLY A 25 11.39 -4.50 2.04
C GLY A 25 12.70 -4.99 2.66
N GLU A 26 13.62 -5.38 1.79
CA GLU A 26 14.98 -5.79 2.15
C GLU A 26 15.82 -4.53 2.44
N GLY A 27 15.80 -4.06 3.69
CA GLY A 27 16.58 -2.91 4.16
C GLY A 27 15.84 -1.56 4.22
N ALA A 28 14.61 -1.48 3.70
CA ALA A 28 13.71 -0.34 3.88
C ALA A 28 12.25 -0.81 3.91
N GLY A 29 11.33 0.02 4.37
CA GLY A 29 9.89 -0.21 4.24
C GLY A 29 9.13 1.11 4.25
N SER A 30 7.88 1.06 3.82
CA SER A 30 7.00 2.23 3.77
C SER A 30 5.62 1.84 4.28
N TRP A 31 4.90 2.82 4.81
CA TRP A 31 3.49 2.69 5.12
C TRP A 31 2.63 3.01 3.90
N PHE A 32 1.55 2.28 3.72
CA PHE A 32 0.63 2.41 2.59
C PHE A 32 -0.80 2.55 3.06
N LEU A 33 -1.49 3.54 2.53
CA LEU A 33 -2.92 3.77 2.73
C LEU A 33 -3.60 3.81 1.37
N ILE A 34 -4.72 3.11 1.25
CA ILE A 34 -5.66 3.27 0.15
C ILE A 34 -6.98 3.82 0.73
N VAL A 35 -7.57 4.79 0.04
CA VAL A 35 -8.88 5.37 0.37
C VAL A 35 -9.69 5.44 -0.91
N LEU A 36 -10.98 5.09 -0.83
CA LEU A 36 -11.93 5.28 -1.91
C LEU A 36 -12.64 6.64 -1.71
N GLU A 37 -12.32 7.63 -2.54
CA GLU A 37 -12.95 8.95 -2.52
C GLU A 37 -13.61 9.23 -3.87
N LYS A 38 -14.91 9.58 -3.87
CA LYS A 38 -15.65 9.96 -5.10
C LYS A 38 -15.46 8.97 -6.26
N ASN A 39 -15.47 7.68 -5.97
CA ASN A 39 -15.28 6.61 -6.94
C ASN A 39 -13.86 6.51 -7.54
N GLN A 40 -12.86 7.09 -6.88
CA GLN A 40 -11.45 7.04 -7.24
C GLN A 40 -10.61 6.46 -6.10
N TYR A 41 -9.63 5.64 -6.43
CA TYR A 41 -8.71 5.08 -5.43
C TYR A 41 -7.54 6.02 -5.21
N LYS A 42 -7.46 6.61 -4.02
CA LYS A 42 -6.32 7.40 -3.61
C LYS A 42 -5.36 6.51 -2.85
N ILE A 43 -4.12 6.38 -3.34
CA ILE A 43 -3.07 5.61 -2.65
C ILE A 43 -1.98 6.56 -2.19
N THR A 44 -1.68 6.53 -0.90
CA THR A 44 -0.64 7.34 -0.26
C THR A 44 0.42 6.44 0.36
N ARG A 45 1.69 6.71 0.01
CA ARG A 45 2.88 6.09 0.59
C ARG A 45 3.51 7.07 1.56
N TYR A 46 3.77 6.60 2.77
CA TYR A 46 4.48 7.33 3.81
C TYR A 46 5.81 6.65 4.14
N ALA A 47 6.80 7.45 4.48
CA ALA A 47 8.06 6.99 5.04
C ALA A 47 7.83 6.39 6.43
N ALA A 48 8.82 5.70 6.99
CA ALA A 48 8.76 5.06 8.30
C ALA A 48 8.30 6.01 9.42
N GLU A 49 8.71 7.27 9.36
CA GLU A 49 8.35 8.36 10.28
C GLU A 49 6.95 8.96 10.06
N GLY A 50 6.25 8.56 8.98
CA GLY A 50 4.90 9.02 8.66
C GLY A 50 4.83 10.28 7.79
N THR A 51 5.95 10.72 7.20
CA THR A 51 5.99 11.76 6.17
C THR A 51 5.45 11.21 4.85
N ILE A 52 4.62 11.97 4.12
CA ILE A 52 4.16 11.56 2.79
C ILE A 52 5.34 11.56 1.82
N GLU A 53 5.65 10.40 1.24
CA GLU A 53 6.64 10.29 0.18
C GLU A 53 6.00 10.35 -1.21
N CYS A 54 4.80 9.78 -1.35
CA CYS A 54 4.04 9.89 -2.58
C CYS A 54 2.55 9.76 -2.35
N GLU A 55 1.78 10.50 -3.14
CA GLU A 55 0.34 10.43 -3.20
C GLU A 55 -0.12 10.49 -4.66
N GLY A 56 -1.15 9.73 -4.99
CA GLY A 56 -1.75 9.74 -6.32
C GLY A 56 -3.14 9.13 -6.36
N ILE A 57 -3.86 9.43 -7.43
CA ILE A 57 -5.11 8.76 -7.79
C ILE A 57 -4.78 7.60 -8.72
N PHE A 58 -5.41 6.46 -8.49
CA PHE A 58 -5.19 5.22 -9.21
C PHE A 58 -6.51 4.63 -9.69
N GLU A 59 -6.43 3.96 -10.83
CA GLU A 59 -7.49 3.12 -11.38
C GLU A 59 -7.02 1.66 -11.41
N ILE A 60 -7.97 0.73 -11.39
CA ILE A 60 -7.67 -0.68 -11.54
C ILE A 60 -7.36 -0.92 -13.03
N GLU A 61 -6.14 -1.39 -13.32
CA GLU A 61 -5.65 -1.64 -14.68
C GLU A 61 -6.17 -2.97 -15.24
N ASN A 62 -6.48 -3.94 -14.39
CA ASN A 62 -6.99 -5.25 -14.78
C ASN A 62 -8.50 -5.39 -14.53
N ASP A 63 -9.15 -6.38 -15.17
CA ASP A 63 -10.58 -6.66 -15.01
C ASP A 63 -10.93 -7.32 -13.65
N GLN A 64 -10.24 -6.91 -12.58
CA GLN A 64 -10.45 -7.41 -11.23
C GLN A 64 -11.23 -6.39 -10.41
N THR A 65 -12.05 -6.90 -9.49
CA THR A 65 -12.76 -6.07 -8.53
C THR A 65 -11.96 -5.97 -7.25
N PHE A 66 -11.84 -4.76 -6.71
CA PHE A 66 -11.25 -4.52 -5.40
C PHE A 66 -12.33 -4.07 -4.42
N ASP A 67 -12.38 -4.73 -3.27
CA ASP A 67 -13.20 -4.30 -2.14
C ASP A 67 -12.30 -3.80 -1.00
N ILE A 68 -12.33 -2.49 -0.75
CA ILE A 68 -11.51 -1.85 0.29
C ILE A 68 -11.91 -2.26 1.72
N PHE A 69 -13.09 -2.85 1.91
CA PHE A 69 -13.57 -3.28 3.23
C PHE A 69 -13.21 -4.74 3.56
N GLN A 70 -12.72 -5.50 2.58
CA GLN A 70 -12.21 -6.85 2.79
C GLN A 70 -10.71 -6.85 3.14
N GLU A 71 -10.20 -7.99 3.58
CA GLU A 71 -8.76 -8.13 3.81
C GLU A 71 -7.99 -8.03 2.48
N TYR A 72 -6.90 -7.28 2.51
CA TYR A 72 -5.99 -7.13 1.40
C TYR A 72 -4.58 -6.81 1.89
N SER A 73 -3.59 -7.03 1.05
CA SER A 73 -2.19 -6.69 1.35
C SER A 73 -1.52 -6.03 0.17
N PHE A 74 -0.86 -4.90 0.42
CA PHE A 74 0.08 -4.34 -0.57
C PHE A 74 1.24 -5.31 -0.79
N THR A 75 1.67 -5.47 -2.04
CA THR A 75 2.76 -6.41 -2.37
C THR A 75 3.88 -5.77 -3.16
N TYR A 76 3.58 -4.84 -4.06
CA TYR A 76 4.61 -4.19 -4.85
C TYR A 76 4.19 -2.78 -5.28
N ILE A 77 5.18 -1.89 -5.36
CA ILE A 77 5.05 -0.53 -5.89
C ILE A 77 6.20 -0.25 -6.86
N SER A 78 5.89 0.43 -7.97
CA SER A 78 6.89 0.94 -8.91
C SER A 78 6.78 2.46 -9.02
N HIS A 79 7.70 3.18 -8.38
CA HIS A 79 7.87 4.64 -8.49
C HIS A 79 6.57 5.45 -8.36
N CYS A 80 5.61 4.99 -7.55
CA CYS A 80 4.29 5.63 -7.42
C CYS A 80 3.50 5.78 -8.73
N LYS A 81 3.81 4.95 -9.73
CA LYS A 81 3.08 4.83 -10.98
C LYS A 81 2.18 3.60 -11.01
N LYS A 82 2.61 2.54 -10.33
CA LYS A 82 1.93 1.25 -10.29
C LYS A 82 2.00 0.66 -8.89
N VAL A 83 0.89 0.11 -8.42
CA VAL A 83 0.77 -0.55 -7.12
C VAL A 83 0.04 -1.87 -7.34
N THR A 84 0.41 -2.91 -6.62
CA THR A 84 -0.29 -4.19 -6.65
C THR A 84 -0.71 -4.59 -5.25
N ILE A 85 -1.94 -5.05 -5.17
CA ILE A 85 -2.60 -5.48 -3.95
C ILE A 85 -3.04 -6.92 -4.15
N VAL A 86 -2.81 -7.77 -3.16
CA VAL A 86 -3.37 -9.12 -3.13
C VAL A 86 -4.62 -9.12 -2.26
N GLN A 87 -5.72 -9.61 -2.81
CA GLN A 87 -6.99 -9.82 -2.11
C GLN A 87 -7.56 -11.16 -2.57
N ASN A 88 -7.97 -12.03 -1.64
CA ASN A 88 -8.51 -13.35 -1.97
C ASN A 88 -7.63 -14.15 -2.96
N ASN A 89 -6.31 -14.19 -2.72
CA ASN A 89 -5.30 -14.80 -3.60
C ASN A 89 -5.23 -14.24 -5.03
N THR A 90 -5.88 -13.11 -5.28
CA THR A 90 -5.94 -12.44 -6.58
C THR A 90 -5.07 -11.19 -6.56
N VAL A 91 -4.25 -11.02 -7.60
CA VAL A 91 -3.42 -9.82 -7.76
C VAL A 91 -4.22 -8.75 -8.50
N ILE A 92 -4.48 -7.65 -7.81
CA ILE A 92 -5.17 -6.48 -8.33
C ILE A 92 -4.13 -5.41 -8.60
N THR A 93 -4.16 -4.88 -9.82
CA THR A 93 -3.15 -3.93 -10.29
C THR A 93 -3.75 -2.55 -10.40
N PHE A 94 -3.12 -1.59 -9.73
CA PHE A 94 -3.49 -0.19 -9.73
C PHE A 94 -2.47 0.62 -10.53
N LYS A 95 -2.96 1.43 -11.46
CA LYS A 95 -2.15 2.36 -12.26
C LYS A 95 -2.55 3.79 -11.95
N ARG A 96 -1.56 4.66 -11.79
CA ARG A 96 -1.79 6.09 -11.57
C ARG A 96 -2.39 6.73 -12.83
N ILE A 97 -3.42 7.56 -12.64
CA ILE A 97 -4.05 8.38 -13.69
C ILE A 97 -3.32 9.71 -13.91
#